data_AF-R4LDA8-F1
#
_entry.id   AF-R4LDA8-F1
#
_cell.length_a   1.000
_cell.length_b   1.000
_cell.length_c   1.000
_cell.angle_alpha   90.00
_cell.angle_beta   90.00
_cell.angle_gamma   90.00
#
_symmetry.space_group_name_H-M   'P 1'
#
loop_
_entity.id
_entity.type
_entity.pdbx_description
1 polymer ?
#
loop_
_entity_poly.entity_id
_entity_poly.type
_entity_poly.pdbx_seq_one_letter_code
_entity_poly.pdbx_strand_id
1 'polypeptide(L)'
;MTAPDSDLERWRLVLGEPASAMGALSAAGAAQDAALNWLYGRDGEHDKRDVRNGGSGESTLATVDWLNEINRLFPRETIERLQRDAVERYEITDIVTDAAVLETIEPNPALLRAVLQTKHLMNPEVLRLARRIVEAVVRDLMAQMATEVRAAFTGTRARRPSRWKQARDFDMTRTLRANLGHYRPAERRLYIETPHFFSRTRKHVEQWQVILLVDQSGSMVDSVIHSAVTAACLWGLPGVRTHLVAFDTNVVDLTSDVDDPVELLMKVQLGGGTDIGGAVRYGAGLIEQPRRAIVAIISDFYEGGSSSLLIRTVRELVEQGTKVLGLAALDSQANPAYDRDMGQRLANVGAAMGAMTPGELAAFVAEQVAR
;
A
#
# COMPACT_ATOMS: atom_id res chain seq x y z
N MET A 1 28.88 34.89 28.12
CA MET A 1 28.08 33.66 27.93
C MET A 1 28.36 33.17 26.53
N THR A 2 29.28 32.21 26.42
CA THR A 2 29.60 31.52 25.16
C THR A 2 28.35 30.78 24.70
N ALA A 3 27.99 30.92 23.42
CA ALA A 3 26.91 30.15 22.84
C ALA A 3 27.16 28.65 23.09
N PRO A 4 26.14 27.87 23.49
CA PRO A 4 26.31 26.45 23.71
C PRO A 4 26.78 25.81 22.39
N ASP A 5 27.74 24.89 22.52
CA ASP A 5 28.29 24.17 21.38
C ASP A 5 27.20 23.26 20.78
N SER A 6 26.83 23.53 19.52
CA SER A 6 25.69 22.89 18.85
C SER A 6 25.81 21.37 18.70
N ASP A 7 27.04 20.84 18.77
CA ASP A 7 27.28 19.39 18.72
C ASP A 7 27.06 18.77 20.11
N LEU A 8 27.47 19.46 21.18
CA LEU A 8 27.21 19.03 22.56
C LEU A 8 25.71 19.07 22.89
N GLU A 9 24.97 20.08 22.42
CA GLU A 9 23.50 20.12 22.57
C GLU A 9 22.81 18.95 21.85
N ARG A 10 23.27 18.59 20.63
CA ARG A 10 22.74 17.44 19.90
C ARG A 10 23.00 16.12 20.62
N TRP A 11 24.21 15.90 21.11
CA TRP A 11 24.52 14.70 21.90
C TRP A 11 23.74 14.64 23.21
N ARG A 12 23.55 15.78 23.86
CA ARG A 12 22.72 15.92 25.07
C ARG A 12 21.27 15.51 24.80
N LEU A 13 20.67 15.94 23.69
CA LEU A 13 19.32 15.56 23.28
C LEU A 13 19.19 14.07 22.90
N VAL A 14 20.22 13.48 22.27
CA VAL A 14 20.23 12.06 21.89
C VAL A 14 20.35 11.15 23.11
N LEU A 15 21.14 11.55 24.10
CA LEU A 15 21.43 10.74 25.28
C LEU A 15 20.45 10.97 26.44
N GLY A 16 19.64 12.04 26.38
CA GLY A 16 18.59 12.35 27.36
C GLY A 16 19.11 12.72 28.75
N GLU A 17 18.27 12.52 29.77
CA GLU A 17 18.57 12.84 31.19
C GLU A 17 19.93 12.27 31.70
N PRO A 18 20.35 11.04 31.33
CA PRO A 18 21.66 10.49 31.72
C PRO A 18 22.87 11.35 31.31
N ALA A 19 22.74 12.19 30.29
CA ALA A 19 23.79 13.10 29.84
C ALA A 19 23.79 14.46 30.54
N SER A 20 23.08 14.63 31.67
CA SER A 20 22.96 15.90 32.41
C SER A 20 24.26 16.55 32.84
N ALA A 21 25.31 15.76 32.98
CA ALA A 21 26.65 16.23 33.26
C ALA A 21 27.37 16.88 32.04
N MET A 22 26.86 16.74 30.80
CA MET A 22 27.54 17.20 29.58
C MET A 22 27.33 18.69 29.24
N GLY A 23 26.44 19.38 29.95
CA GLY A 23 26.21 20.82 29.78
C GLY A 23 24.75 21.23 29.93
N ALA A 24 24.53 22.53 30.15
CA ALA A 24 23.20 23.13 30.20
C ALA A 24 22.65 23.33 28.78
N LEU A 25 21.41 22.91 28.56
CA LEU A 25 20.68 23.17 27.32
C LEU A 25 20.22 24.63 27.28
N SER A 26 20.15 25.21 26.08
CA SER A 26 19.36 26.42 25.85
C SER A 26 17.89 26.21 26.24
N ALA A 27 17.14 27.30 26.47
CA ALA A 27 15.71 27.19 26.80
C ALA A 27 14.89 26.42 25.73
N ALA A 28 15.26 26.58 24.45
CA ALA A 28 14.68 25.81 23.36
C ALA A 28 15.10 24.33 23.39
N GLY A 29 16.39 24.06 23.67
CA GLY A 29 16.91 22.70 23.83
C GLY A 29 16.27 21.96 25.01
N ALA A 30 16.01 22.64 26.13
CA ALA A 30 15.33 22.07 27.29
C ALA A 30 13.87 21.69 26.98
N ALA A 31 13.15 22.51 26.20
CA ALA A 31 11.80 22.19 25.75
C ALA A 31 11.80 21.01 24.77
N GLN A 32 12.81 20.93 23.88
CA GLN A 32 13.00 19.80 22.96
C GLN A 32 13.31 18.50 23.73
N ASP A 33 14.19 18.57 24.73
CA ASP A 33 14.54 17.44 25.60
C ASP A 33 13.31 16.92 26.36
N ALA A 34 12.50 17.82 26.93
CA ALA A 34 11.26 17.44 27.61
C ALA A 34 10.25 16.76 26.67
N ALA A 35 10.09 17.28 25.45
CA ALA A 35 9.21 16.68 24.43
C ALA A 35 9.71 15.32 23.94
N LEU A 36 11.03 15.14 23.79
CA LEU A 36 11.63 13.85 23.43
C LEU A 36 11.56 12.86 24.60
N ASN A 37 11.79 13.31 25.83
CA ASN A 37 11.73 12.48 27.02
C ASN A 37 10.29 11.99 27.30
N TRP A 38 9.28 12.81 27.05
CA TRP A 38 7.87 12.39 27.16
C TRP A 38 7.53 11.20 26.23
N LEU A 39 8.15 11.16 25.05
CA LEU A 39 7.95 10.10 24.06
C LEU A 39 8.87 8.89 24.33
N TYR A 40 10.19 9.11 24.33
CA TYR A 40 11.20 8.05 24.39
C TYR A 40 11.58 7.62 25.82
N GLY A 41 11.35 8.47 26.82
CA GLY A 41 11.59 8.14 28.23
C GLY A 41 10.70 7.01 28.74
N ARG A 42 9.62 6.68 28.01
CA ARG A 42 8.73 5.54 28.28
C ARG A 42 9.41 4.18 28.12
N ASP A 43 10.49 4.10 27.34
CA ASP A 43 11.24 2.84 27.17
C ASP A 43 11.94 2.38 28.47
N GLY A 44 12.22 3.28 29.40
CA GLY A 44 12.81 2.94 30.70
C GLY A 44 11.88 2.16 31.65
N GLU A 45 10.56 2.22 31.42
CA GLU A 45 9.55 1.53 32.24
C GLU A 45 9.02 0.24 31.58
N HIS A 46 9.10 0.10 30.26
CA HIS A 46 8.58 -1.09 29.57
C HIS A 46 9.37 -2.38 29.82
N ASP A 47 10.63 -2.30 30.28
CA ASP A 47 11.41 -3.46 30.72
C ASP A 47 11.06 -3.89 32.17
N LYS A 48 10.18 -3.15 32.85
CA LYS A 48 9.61 -3.47 34.16
C LYS A 48 8.09 -3.36 34.12
N ARG A 49 7.46 -4.30 33.41
CA ARG A 49 6.06 -4.65 33.70
C ARG A 49 5.99 -5.03 35.19
N ASP A 50 5.44 -4.13 35.99
CA ASP A 50 4.50 -4.34 37.11
C ASP A 50 4.72 -3.40 38.33
N VAL A 51 5.18 -2.15 38.13
CA VAL A 51 5.10 -1.13 39.20
C VAL A 51 4.66 0.20 38.62
N ARG A 52 3.38 0.54 38.79
CA ARG A 52 2.92 1.93 38.78
C ARG A 52 3.61 2.64 39.94
N ASN A 53 4.73 3.29 39.68
CA ASN A 53 5.39 4.13 40.67
C ASN A 53 4.96 5.57 40.47
N GLY A 54 4.13 6.07 41.40
CA GLY A 54 3.82 7.48 41.52
C GLY A 54 5.07 8.25 41.90
N GLY A 55 5.72 8.86 40.90
CA GLY A 55 6.79 9.84 41.07
C GLY A 55 6.23 11.24 40.95
N SER A 56 6.38 12.03 42.00
CA SER A 56 6.13 13.48 42.01
C SER A 56 7.16 14.20 41.13
N GLY A 57 6.76 14.57 39.92
CA GLY A 57 7.52 15.38 38.95
C GLY A 57 6.54 16.09 38.00
N GLU A 58 6.90 17.31 37.57
CA GLU A 58 6.03 18.28 36.89
C GLU A 58 5.15 17.70 35.77
N SER A 59 3.85 18.04 35.83
CA SER A 59 2.81 17.90 34.82
C SER A 59 3.08 16.87 33.71
N THR A 60 2.50 15.67 33.84
CA THR A 60 2.35 14.76 32.69
C THR A 60 1.67 15.52 31.56
N LEU A 61 2.46 15.97 30.58
CA LEU A 61 1.97 16.64 29.38
C LEU A 61 0.86 15.76 28.80
N ALA A 62 -0.33 16.33 28.61
CA ALA A 62 -1.36 15.65 27.87
C ALA A 62 -0.87 15.47 26.43
N THR A 63 -1.31 14.41 25.77
CA THR A 63 -0.94 14.09 24.38
C THR A 63 -1.12 15.31 23.45
N VAL A 64 -2.16 16.12 23.67
CA VAL A 64 -2.45 17.36 22.94
C VAL A 64 -1.38 18.43 23.15
N ASP A 65 -0.94 18.64 24.39
CA ASP A 65 0.06 19.64 24.73
C ASP A 65 1.44 19.26 24.16
N TRP A 66 1.78 17.98 24.21
CA TRP A 66 2.99 17.45 23.58
C TRP A 66 3.00 17.70 22.06
N LEU A 67 1.88 17.45 21.38
CA LEU A 67 1.73 17.66 19.94
C LEU A 67 1.90 19.12 19.52
N ASN A 68 1.33 20.05 20.28
CA ASN A 68 1.51 21.48 20.07
C ASN A 68 2.97 21.89 20.27
N GLU A 69 3.63 21.31 21.27
CA GLU A 69 5.01 21.61 21.61
C GLU A 69 5.98 21.09 20.54
N ILE A 70 5.81 19.85 20.02
CA ILE A 70 6.66 19.35 18.93
C ILE A 70 6.49 20.16 17.63
N ASN A 71 5.27 20.60 17.32
CA ASN A 71 4.99 21.44 16.14
C ASN A 71 5.72 22.79 16.20
N ARG A 72 5.92 23.32 17.41
CA ARG A 72 6.67 24.56 17.63
C ARG A 72 8.18 24.36 17.60
N LEU A 73 8.64 23.22 18.12
CA LEU A 73 10.05 23.01 18.46
C LEU A 73 10.87 22.30 17.37
N PHE A 74 10.24 21.53 16.48
CA PHE A 74 10.94 20.68 15.53
C PHE A 74 10.61 20.99 14.07
N PRO A 75 11.53 20.71 13.12
CA PRO A 75 11.23 20.73 11.69
C PRO A 75 10.22 19.64 11.31
N ARG A 76 9.51 19.85 10.21
CA ARG A 76 8.45 18.96 9.69
C ARG A 76 8.85 17.49 9.62
N GLU A 77 10.01 17.18 9.01
CA GLU A 77 10.52 15.80 8.90
C GLU A 77 10.73 15.12 10.26
N THR A 78 11.09 15.89 11.29
CA THR A 78 11.27 15.36 12.65
C THR A 78 9.93 15.14 13.33
N ILE A 79 8.96 16.04 13.14
CA ILE A 79 7.59 15.89 13.65
C ILE A 79 6.96 14.61 13.10
N GLU A 80 7.06 14.37 11.79
CA GLU A 80 6.54 13.16 11.15
C GLU A 80 7.13 11.89 11.76
N ARG A 81 8.43 11.91 12.08
CA ARG A 81 9.10 10.77 12.73
C ARG A 81 8.65 10.57 14.17
N LEU A 82 8.54 11.65 14.95
CA LEU A 82 8.08 11.60 16.34
C LEU A 82 6.63 11.11 16.44
N GLN A 83 5.75 11.58 15.54
CA GLN A 83 4.36 11.13 15.46
C GLN A 83 4.26 9.67 15.06
N ARG A 84 5.09 9.22 14.09
CA ARG A 84 5.17 7.80 13.73
C ARG A 84 5.58 6.95 14.92
N ASP A 85 6.64 7.33 15.64
CA ASP A 85 7.11 6.57 16.79
C ASP A 85 6.06 6.55 17.92
N ALA A 86 5.37 7.67 18.17
CA ALA A 86 4.28 7.74 19.14
C ALA A 86 3.15 6.74 18.86
N VAL A 87 2.82 6.56 17.58
CA VAL A 87 1.76 5.67 17.14
C VAL A 87 2.23 4.21 17.04
N GLU A 88 3.35 3.97 16.37
CA GLU A 88 3.82 2.62 16.03
C GLU A 88 4.58 1.93 17.17
N ARG A 89 5.37 2.68 17.94
CA ARG A 89 6.25 2.12 18.99
C ARG A 89 5.65 2.25 20.38
N TYR A 90 4.95 3.35 20.65
CA TYR A 90 4.40 3.65 21.97
C TYR A 90 2.88 3.51 22.08
N GLU A 91 2.21 3.06 21.00
CA GLU A 91 0.77 2.79 20.94
C GLU A 91 -0.09 3.89 21.56
N ILE A 92 0.28 5.17 21.38
CA ILE A 92 -0.44 6.31 21.97
C ILE A 92 -1.72 6.54 21.18
N THR A 93 -2.76 5.78 21.50
CA THR A 93 -4.07 5.82 20.83
C THR A 93 -4.82 7.14 21.02
N ASP A 94 -4.49 7.91 22.06
CA ASP A 94 -5.09 9.22 22.35
C ASP A 94 -4.90 10.23 21.22
N ILE A 95 -3.81 10.09 20.44
CA ILE A 95 -3.52 10.92 19.26
C ILE A 95 -4.63 10.81 18.21
N VAL A 96 -5.27 9.64 18.14
CA VAL A 96 -6.19 9.27 17.08
C VAL A 96 -7.65 9.39 17.50
N THR A 97 -7.92 9.46 18.80
CA THR A 97 -9.28 9.52 19.37
C THR A 97 -9.73 10.94 19.72
N ASP A 98 -8.83 11.91 19.78
CA ASP A 98 -9.14 13.31 20.09
C ASP A 98 -9.32 14.16 18.82
N ALA A 99 -10.48 14.84 18.72
CA ALA A 99 -10.81 15.70 17.59
C ALA A 99 -9.85 16.91 17.45
N ALA A 100 -9.46 17.52 18.57
CA ALA A 100 -8.58 18.70 18.55
C ALA A 100 -7.19 18.34 18.03
N VAL A 101 -6.75 17.12 18.31
CA VAL A 101 -5.48 16.58 17.85
C VAL A 101 -5.52 16.26 16.36
N LEU A 102 -6.55 15.53 15.90
CA LEU A 102 -6.69 15.17 14.48
C LEU A 102 -6.79 16.39 13.55
N GLU A 103 -7.30 17.54 14.01
CA GLU A 103 -7.37 18.75 13.18
C GLU A 103 -6.01 19.40 12.92
N THR A 104 -5.05 19.22 13.82
CA THR A 104 -3.73 19.89 13.77
C THR A 104 -2.64 19.01 13.17
N ILE A 105 -2.86 17.69 13.17
CA ILE A 105 -1.88 16.71 12.69
C ILE A 105 -1.89 16.61 11.16
N GLU A 106 -0.69 16.48 10.59
CA GLU A 106 -0.53 16.21 9.17
C GLU A 106 -0.86 14.75 8.82
N PRO A 107 -1.62 14.50 7.73
CA PRO A 107 -1.93 13.15 7.29
C PRO A 107 -0.66 12.37 6.92
N ASN A 108 -0.49 11.19 7.51
CA ASN A 108 0.61 10.29 7.19
C ASN A 108 0.16 8.80 7.23
N PRO A 109 0.90 7.86 6.60
CA PRO A 109 0.53 6.44 6.58
C PRO A 109 0.42 5.78 7.97
N ALA A 110 1.23 6.21 8.94
CA ALA A 110 1.18 5.67 10.30
C ALA A 110 -0.13 6.05 11.02
N LEU A 111 -0.62 7.27 10.82
CA LEU A 111 -1.92 7.71 11.33
C LEU A 111 -3.07 6.97 10.65
N LEU A 112 -2.97 6.74 9.34
CA LEU A 112 -3.96 5.91 8.64
C LEU A 112 -4.07 4.53 9.29
N ARG A 113 -2.94 3.87 9.56
CA ARG A 113 -2.89 2.58 10.27
C ARG A 113 -3.59 2.66 11.63
N ALA A 114 -3.25 3.68 12.41
CA ALA A 114 -3.79 3.88 13.75
C ALA A 114 -5.31 4.15 13.72
N VAL A 115 -5.77 4.96 12.76
CA VAL A 115 -7.19 5.26 12.55
C VAL A 115 -7.95 3.97 12.27
N LEU A 116 -7.45 3.11 11.37
CA LEU A 116 -8.13 1.87 11.03
C LEU A 116 -8.20 0.89 12.20
N GLN A 117 -7.16 0.81 13.02
CA GLN A 117 -7.14 -0.02 14.22
C GLN A 117 -8.09 0.50 15.32
N THR A 118 -8.16 1.82 15.51
CA THR A 118 -8.90 2.44 16.62
C THR A 118 -10.27 2.97 16.26
N LYS A 119 -10.73 2.83 15.00
CA LYS A 119 -12.02 3.37 14.53
C LYS A 119 -13.24 2.95 15.35
N HIS A 120 -13.19 1.78 15.98
CA HIS A 120 -14.27 1.24 16.81
C HIS A 120 -14.43 1.98 18.15
N LEU A 121 -13.42 2.77 18.55
CA LEU A 121 -13.40 3.57 19.79
C LEU A 121 -13.75 5.05 19.55
N MET A 122 -13.93 5.47 18.29
CA MET A 122 -14.11 6.87 17.91
C MET A 122 -15.58 7.31 17.95
N ASN A 123 -15.83 8.55 18.39
CA ASN A 123 -17.12 9.23 18.25
C ASN A 123 -17.37 9.58 16.76
N PRO A 124 -18.62 9.58 16.25
CA PRO A 124 -18.99 10.10 14.93
C PRO A 124 -18.28 11.38 14.46
N GLU A 125 -18.04 12.36 15.35
CA GLU A 125 -17.35 13.60 15.00
C GLU A 125 -15.86 13.37 14.67
N VAL A 126 -15.18 12.58 15.50
CA VAL A 126 -13.78 12.17 15.33
C VAL A 126 -13.64 11.33 14.06
N LEU A 127 -14.59 10.42 13.80
CA LEU A 127 -14.60 9.56 12.62
C LEU A 127 -14.72 10.37 11.31
N ARG A 128 -15.44 11.49 11.32
CA ARG A 128 -15.51 12.41 10.18
C ARG A 128 -14.17 13.10 9.91
N LEU A 129 -13.47 13.53 10.96
CA LEU A 129 -12.13 14.12 10.84
C LEU A 129 -11.11 13.08 10.35
N ALA A 130 -11.14 11.89 10.95
CA ALA A 130 -10.32 10.76 10.54
C ALA A 130 -10.55 10.42 9.05
N ARG A 131 -11.80 10.44 8.55
CA ARG A 131 -12.09 10.21 7.13
C ARG A 131 -11.36 11.20 6.21
N ARG A 132 -11.24 12.47 6.59
CA ARG A 132 -10.51 13.47 5.80
C ARG A 132 -9.01 13.18 5.75
N ILE A 133 -8.45 12.70 6.85
CA ILE A 133 -7.04 12.29 6.94
C ILE A 133 -6.82 11.06 6.04
N VAL A 134 -7.68 10.05 6.17
CA VAL A 134 -7.64 8.84 5.32
C VAL A 134 -7.72 9.22 3.85
N GLU A 135 -8.65 10.10 3.47
CA GLU A 135 -8.80 10.57 2.09
C GLU A 135 -7.53 11.25 1.55
N ALA A 136 -6.89 12.10 2.36
CA ALA A 136 -5.64 12.75 1.97
C ALA A 136 -4.52 11.74 1.73
N VAL A 137 -4.29 10.81 2.67
CA VAL A 137 -3.25 9.78 2.55
C VAL A 137 -3.51 8.83 1.38
N VAL A 138 -4.75 8.36 1.23
CA VAL A 138 -5.15 7.46 0.15
C VAL A 138 -4.97 8.13 -1.22
N ARG A 139 -5.31 9.43 -1.33
CA ARG A 139 -5.07 10.19 -2.56
C ARG A 139 -3.59 10.27 -2.91
N ASP A 140 -2.73 10.52 -1.92
CA ASP A 140 -1.28 10.63 -2.14
C ASP A 140 -0.68 9.27 -2.54
N LEU A 141 -1.09 8.19 -1.86
CA LEU A 141 -0.73 6.82 -2.23
C LEU A 141 -1.21 6.45 -3.63
N MET A 142 -2.46 6.79 -3.98
CA MET A 142 -2.97 6.58 -5.34
C MET A 142 -2.18 7.38 -6.38
N ALA A 143 -1.78 8.62 -6.10
CA ALA A 143 -1.02 9.43 -7.05
C ALA A 143 0.36 8.81 -7.35
N GLN A 144 1.02 8.29 -6.32
CA GLN A 144 2.29 7.55 -6.45
C GLN A 144 2.08 6.26 -7.25
N MET A 145 1.15 5.40 -6.82
CA MET A 145 0.93 4.08 -7.41
C MET A 145 0.35 4.15 -8.83
N ALA A 146 -0.54 5.10 -9.14
CA ALA A 146 -1.10 5.25 -10.48
C ALA A 146 -0.04 5.60 -11.53
N THR A 147 1.10 6.18 -11.13
CA THR A 147 2.22 6.47 -12.04
C THR A 147 2.95 5.17 -12.39
N GLU A 148 3.26 4.34 -11.39
CA GLU A 148 3.92 3.04 -11.57
C GLU A 148 3.05 2.06 -12.38
N VAL A 149 1.76 1.96 -12.02
CA VAL A 149 0.78 1.11 -12.69
C VAL A 149 0.62 1.53 -14.16
N ARG A 150 0.47 2.83 -14.45
CA ARG A 150 0.37 3.31 -15.84
C ARG A 150 1.65 3.05 -16.64
N ALA A 151 2.84 3.18 -16.03
CA ALA A 151 4.09 2.85 -16.68
C ALA A 151 4.14 1.37 -17.09
N ALA A 152 3.69 0.46 -16.22
CA ALA A 152 3.63 -0.96 -16.51
C ALA A 152 2.66 -1.31 -17.66
N PHE A 153 1.47 -0.71 -17.68
CA PHE A 153 0.44 -1.00 -18.70
C PHE A 153 0.63 -0.28 -20.04
N THR A 154 1.49 0.73 -20.11
CA THR A 154 1.83 1.41 -21.37
C THR A 154 2.88 0.66 -22.19
N GLY A 155 3.47 -0.40 -21.63
CA GLY A 155 4.46 -1.27 -22.25
C GLY A 155 3.91 -2.04 -23.47
N THR A 156 4.55 -1.81 -24.62
CA THR A 156 4.33 -2.49 -25.92
C THR A 156 2.90 -2.45 -26.47
N ARG A 157 2.52 -1.29 -27.04
CA ARG A 157 1.63 -1.28 -28.20
C ARG A 157 2.26 -2.15 -29.30
N ALA A 158 1.87 -3.42 -29.37
CA ALA A 158 2.21 -4.30 -30.49
C ALA A 158 1.52 -3.77 -31.75
N ARG A 159 2.20 -2.85 -32.44
CA ARG A 159 1.80 -2.31 -33.74
C ARG A 159 2.13 -3.35 -34.82
N ARG A 160 1.27 -4.35 -34.98
CA ARG A 160 1.43 -5.33 -36.06
C ARG A 160 1.14 -4.67 -37.41
N PRO A 161 1.91 -4.96 -38.47
CA PRO A 161 1.60 -4.48 -39.81
C PRO A 161 0.28 -5.10 -40.30
N SER A 162 -0.54 -4.32 -40.99
CA SER A 162 -1.78 -4.78 -41.62
C SER A 162 -1.79 -4.45 -43.10
N ARG A 163 -2.49 -5.30 -43.86
CA ARG A 163 -2.78 -5.09 -45.28
C ARG A 163 -4.10 -4.35 -45.51
N TRP A 164 -4.88 -4.09 -44.46
CA TRP A 164 -6.17 -3.43 -44.55
C TRP A 164 -5.99 -1.91 -44.64
N LYS A 165 -6.50 -1.33 -45.73
CA LYS A 165 -6.32 0.09 -46.07
C LYS A 165 -7.40 0.93 -45.39
N GLN A 166 -7.11 1.45 -44.19
CA GLN A 166 -7.99 2.36 -43.46
C GLN A 166 -7.23 3.65 -43.12
N ALA A 167 -7.81 4.81 -43.47
CA ALA A 167 -7.14 6.10 -43.32
C ALA A 167 -6.70 6.40 -41.88
N ARG A 168 -7.46 5.95 -40.87
CA ARG A 168 -7.12 6.13 -39.44
C ARG A 168 -5.84 5.41 -39.02
N ASP A 169 -5.53 4.29 -39.67
CA ASP A 169 -4.47 3.36 -39.25
C ASP A 169 -3.21 3.52 -40.11
N PHE A 170 -3.08 4.63 -40.84
CA PHE A 170 -1.98 4.89 -41.76
C PHE A 170 -0.64 5.08 -41.03
N ASP A 171 0.34 4.22 -41.31
CA ASP A 171 1.69 4.34 -40.79
C ASP A 171 2.50 5.27 -41.69
N MET A 172 2.42 6.57 -41.39
CA MET A 172 3.10 7.60 -42.17
C MET A 172 4.61 7.39 -42.18
N THR A 173 5.24 7.08 -41.05
CA THR A 173 6.70 6.97 -40.97
C THR A 173 7.23 5.81 -41.81
N ARG A 174 6.61 4.62 -41.71
CA ARG A 174 7.02 3.46 -42.51
C ARG A 174 6.70 3.66 -43.98
N THR A 175 5.56 4.27 -44.29
CA THR A 175 5.18 4.61 -45.67
C THR A 175 6.17 5.61 -46.28
N LEU A 176 6.56 6.66 -45.55
CA LEU A 176 7.56 7.62 -46.02
C LEU A 176 8.88 6.91 -46.32
N ARG A 177 9.45 6.15 -45.37
CA ARG A 177 10.72 5.44 -45.58
C ARG A 177 10.69 4.48 -46.77
N ALA A 178 9.61 3.71 -46.92
CA ALA A 178 9.47 2.76 -48.02
C ALA A 178 9.38 3.43 -49.39
N ASN A 179 8.90 4.68 -49.45
CA ASN A 179 8.68 5.40 -50.70
C ASN A 179 9.69 6.53 -50.93
N LEU A 180 10.71 6.70 -50.07
CA LEU A 180 11.74 7.75 -50.24
C LEU A 180 12.45 7.69 -51.60
N GLY A 181 12.58 6.51 -52.20
CA GLY A 181 13.13 6.34 -53.56
C GLY A 181 12.28 6.97 -54.67
N HIS A 182 11.03 7.34 -54.37
CA HIS A 182 10.09 7.99 -55.29
C HIS A 182 9.93 9.49 -55.02
N TYR A 183 10.86 10.09 -54.27
CA TYR A 183 10.89 11.53 -54.05
C TYR A 183 11.33 12.25 -55.33
N ARG A 184 10.56 13.23 -55.78
CA ARG A 184 10.92 14.09 -56.92
C ARG A 184 11.33 15.48 -56.44
N PRO A 185 12.65 15.83 -56.48
CA PRO A 185 13.13 17.12 -56.03
C PRO A 185 12.55 18.31 -56.82
N ALA A 186 12.31 18.14 -58.12
CA ALA A 186 11.79 19.19 -58.99
C ALA A 186 10.35 19.62 -58.62
N GLU A 187 9.52 18.69 -58.15
CA GLU A 187 8.12 18.93 -57.79
C GLU A 187 7.92 19.08 -56.28
N ARG A 188 8.97 18.82 -55.47
CA ARG A 188 8.92 18.71 -53.99
C ARG A 188 7.80 17.80 -53.50
N ARG A 189 7.55 16.70 -54.22
CA ARG A 189 6.48 15.75 -53.94
C ARG A 189 7.03 14.33 -53.79
N LEU A 190 6.43 13.58 -52.88
CA LEU A 190 6.69 12.16 -52.66
C LEU A 190 5.47 11.36 -53.14
N TYR A 191 5.67 10.49 -54.12
CA TYR A 191 4.61 9.62 -54.62
C TYR A 191 4.60 8.32 -53.81
N ILE A 192 3.43 8.00 -53.22
CA ILE A 192 3.24 6.82 -52.38
C ILE A 192 2.78 5.65 -53.25
N GLU A 193 3.62 4.65 -53.45
CA GLU A 193 3.29 3.40 -54.14
C GLU A 193 2.91 2.30 -53.14
N THR A 194 3.67 2.18 -52.06
CA THR A 194 3.44 1.15 -51.03
C THR A 194 2.96 1.81 -49.72
N PRO A 195 1.65 2.00 -49.53
CA PRO A 195 1.11 2.51 -48.27
C PRO A 195 1.11 1.40 -47.21
N HIS A 196 1.62 1.72 -46.02
CA HIS A 196 1.63 0.84 -44.87
C HIS A 196 0.58 1.26 -43.83
N PHE A 197 -0.06 0.27 -43.22
CA PHE A 197 -1.09 0.48 -42.20
C PHE A 197 -0.81 -0.39 -40.97
N PHE A 198 -1.22 0.09 -39.81
CA PHE A 198 -1.24 -0.69 -38.58
C PHE A 198 -2.47 -1.60 -38.55
N SER A 199 -2.36 -2.78 -37.93
CA SER A 199 -3.53 -3.60 -37.64
C SER A 199 -4.35 -2.91 -36.57
N ARG A 200 -5.67 -2.85 -36.78
CA ARG A 200 -6.60 -2.72 -35.66
C ARG A 200 -6.42 -3.95 -34.80
N THR A 201 -5.72 -3.81 -33.69
CA THR A 201 -6.05 -4.62 -32.53
C THR A 201 -7.34 -4.01 -31.99
N ARG A 202 -8.47 -4.29 -32.66
CA ARG A 202 -9.77 -4.17 -32.01
C ARG A 202 -9.77 -5.33 -31.02
N LYS A 203 -9.03 -5.18 -29.93
CA LYS A 203 -9.19 -6.04 -28.77
C LYS A 203 -10.66 -5.79 -28.38
N HIS A 204 -11.56 -6.73 -28.66
CA HIS A 204 -12.31 -7.22 -27.52
C HIS A 204 -11.21 -7.52 -26.51
N VAL A 205 -10.92 -6.59 -25.60
CA VAL A 205 -9.96 -6.89 -24.56
C VAL A 205 -10.73 -7.89 -23.73
N GLU A 206 -10.56 -9.17 -24.04
CA GLU A 206 -11.00 -10.23 -23.14
C GLU A 206 -10.33 -9.86 -21.83
N GLN A 207 -11.17 -9.38 -20.91
CA GLN A 207 -10.69 -8.71 -19.71
C GLN A 207 -9.98 -9.77 -18.89
N TRP A 208 -8.73 -9.53 -18.54
CA TRP A 208 -8.10 -10.34 -17.52
C TRP A 208 -8.84 -10.10 -16.21
N GLN A 209 -9.24 -11.18 -15.54
CA GLN A 209 -9.82 -11.08 -14.21
C GLN A 209 -8.68 -11.10 -13.18
N VAL A 210 -8.64 -10.11 -12.30
CA VAL A 210 -7.70 -10.05 -11.18
C VAL A 210 -8.52 -10.11 -9.90
N ILE A 211 -8.37 -11.18 -9.13
CA ILE A 211 -9.09 -11.42 -7.89
C ILE A 211 -8.07 -11.28 -6.75
N LEU A 212 -8.22 -10.22 -5.97
CA LEU A 212 -7.41 -9.93 -4.80
C LEU A 212 -8.14 -10.47 -3.58
N LEU A 213 -7.57 -11.49 -2.94
CA LEU A 213 -8.04 -12.05 -1.68
C LEU A 213 -7.17 -11.48 -0.57
N VAL A 214 -7.75 -10.66 0.30
CA VAL A 214 -7.00 -9.89 1.30
C VAL A 214 -7.43 -10.30 2.71
N ASP A 215 -6.46 -10.72 3.50
CA ASP A 215 -6.64 -11.08 4.90
C ASP A 215 -6.83 -9.83 5.77
N GLN A 216 -7.86 -9.83 6.62
CA GLN A 216 -8.21 -8.75 7.55
C GLN A 216 -7.74 -8.99 8.99
N SER A 217 -6.87 -9.97 9.22
CA SER A 217 -6.23 -10.16 10.52
C SER A 217 -5.46 -8.90 10.96
N GLY A 218 -5.34 -8.71 12.28
CA GLY A 218 -4.72 -7.51 12.85
C GLY A 218 -3.25 -7.31 12.44
N SER A 219 -2.54 -8.38 12.07
CA SER A 219 -1.18 -8.33 11.50
C SER A 219 -1.14 -7.78 10.08
N MET A 220 -2.28 -7.75 9.37
CA MET A 220 -2.36 -7.49 7.93
C MET A 220 -2.80 -6.06 7.58
N VAL A 221 -2.93 -5.15 8.55
CA VAL A 221 -3.43 -3.77 8.32
C VAL A 221 -2.72 -3.05 7.17
N ASP A 222 -1.38 -3.11 7.13
CA ASP A 222 -0.61 -2.42 6.07
C ASP A 222 -0.87 -3.04 4.70
N SER A 223 -0.99 -4.36 4.66
CA SER A 223 -1.31 -5.10 3.44
C SER A 223 -2.73 -4.82 2.97
N VAL A 224 -3.70 -4.63 3.89
CA VAL A 224 -5.07 -4.22 3.56
C VAL A 224 -5.09 -2.84 2.92
N ILE A 225 -4.38 -1.87 3.50
CA ILE A 225 -4.26 -0.50 2.95
C ILE A 225 -3.71 -0.57 1.53
N HIS A 226 -2.57 -1.23 1.35
CA HIS A 226 -1.92 -1.33 0.05
C HIS A 226 -2.79 -2.06 -0.98
N SER A 227 -3.45 -3.15 -0.59
CA SER A 227 -4.32 -3.92 -1.47
C SER A 227 -5.55 -3.13 -1.93
N ALA A 228 -6.15 -2.33 -1.05
CA ALA A 228 -7.25 -1.46 -1.39
C ALA A 228 -6.83 -0.40 -2.43
N VAL A 229 -5.68 0.24 -2.22
CA VAL A 229 -5.14 1.23 -3.16
C VAL A 229 -4.74 0.59 -4.49
N THR A 230 -4.14 -0.61 -4.48
CA THR A 230 -3.84 -1.36 -5.70
C THR A 230 -5.12 -1.72 -6.46
N ALA A 231 -6.14 -2.22 -5.76
CA ALA A 231 -7.41 -2.58 -6.37
C ALA A 231 -8.05 -1.38 -7.07
N ALA A 232 -8.11 -0.23 -6.39
CA ALA A 232 -8.62 1.03 -6.93
C ALA A 232 -7.82 1.47 -8.18
N CYS A 233 -6.49 1.35 -8.14
CA CYS A 233 -5.64 1.67 -9.29
C CYS A 233 -5.87 0.72 -10.48
N LEU A 234 -6.10 -0.58 -10.23
CA LEU A 234 -6.35 -1.58 -11.27
C LEU A 234 -7.75 -1.46 -11.87
N TRP A 235 -8.75 -1.07 -11.07
CA TRP A 235 -10.15 -0.90 -11.50
C TRP A 235 -10.31 0.09 -12.66
N GLY A 236 -9.49 1.14 -12.70
CA GLY A 236 -9.48 2.13 -13.78
C GLY A 236 -8.78 1.69 -15.08
N LEU A 237 -8.22 0.48 -15.15
CA LEU A 237 -7.39 0.07 -16.28
C LEU A 237 -8.18 -0.60 -17.42
N PRO A 238 -7.90 -0.23 -18.69
CA PRO A 238 -8.57 -0.84 -19.82
C PRO A 238 -8.13 -2.29 -19.98
N GLY A 239 -9.07 -3.23 -19.86
CA GLY A 239 -8.82 -4.64 -20.11
C GLY A 239 -8.55 -5.51 -18.90
N VAL A 240 -8.73 -4.96 -17.70
CA VAL A 240 -8.66 -5.68 -16.44
C VAL A 240 -10.00 -5.53 -15.72
N ARG A 241 -10.52 -6.64 -15.19
CA ARG A 241 -11.66 -6.65 -14.28
C ARG A 241 -11.15 -7.06 -12.91
N THR A 242 -11.20 -6.13 -11.97
CA THR A 242 -10.67 -6.35 -10.61
C THR A 242 -11.80 -6.78 -9.69
N HIS A 243 -11.56 -7.81 -8.89
CA HIS A 243 -12.39 -8.22 -7.77
C HIS A 243 -11.56 -8.05 -6.51
N LEU A 244 -12.13 -7.45 -5.47
CA LEU A 244 -11.50 -7.31 -4.17
C LEU A 244 -12.37 -8.01 -3.15
N VAL A 245 -11.84 -9.08 -2.58
CA VAL A 245 -12.51 -9.89 -1.57
C VAL A 245 -11.67 -9.83 -0.33
N ALA A 246 -12.26 -9.37 0.75
CA ALA A 246 -11.61 -9.34 2.04
C ALA A 246 -12.15 -10.48 2.90
N PHE A 247 -11.29 -11.08 3.71
CA PHE A 247 -11.67 -12.24 4.50
C PHE A 247 -11.02 -12.24 5.89
N ASP A 248 -11.76 -12.80 6.82
CA ASP A 248 -11.32 -13.23 8.14
C ASP A 248 -11.76 -14.70 8.32
N THR A 249 -12.78 -14.95 9.14
CA THR A 249 -13.53 -16.22 9.20
C THR A 249 -14.69 -16.24 8.19
N ASN A 250 -15.16 -15.06 7.80
CA ASN A 250 -16.17 -14.87 6.77
C ASN A 250 -15.53 -14.20 5.54
N VAL A 251 -16.20 -14.33 4.40
CA VAL A 251 -15.76 -13.75 3.14
C VAL A 251 -16.69 -12.60 2.78
N VAL A 252 -16.11 -11.42 2.55
CA VAL A 252 -16.84 -10.21 2.15
C VAL A 252 -16.34 -9.75 0.79
N ASP A 253 -17.25 -9.68 -0.18
CA ASP A 253 -16.96 -9.15 -1.50
C ASP A 253 -17.09 -7.62 -1.50
N LEU A 254 -15.95 -6.94 -1.66
CA LEU A 254 -15.85 -5.48 -1.67
C LEU A 254 -15.66 -4.94 -3.10
N THR A 255 -15.92 -5.76 -4.13
CA THR A 255 -15.72 -5.38 -5.53
C THR A 255 -16.50 -4.13 -5.92
N SER A 256 -17.68 -3.90 -5.33
CA SER A 256 -18.49 -2.70 -5.60
C SER A 256 -17.96 -1.41 -4.98
N ASP A 257 -17.08 -1.51 -3.98
CA ASP A 257 -16.53 -0.38 -3.23
C ASP A 257 -15.11 -0.01 -3.70
N VAL A 258 -14.58 -0.69 -4.73
CA VAL A 258 -13.20 -0.50 -5.21
C VAL A 258 -12.96 0.90 -5.78
N ASP A 259 -14.01 1.58 -6.26
CA ASP A 259 -13.93 2.95 -6.76
C ASP A 259 -13.85 4.01 -5.65
N ASP A 260 -14.27 3.70 -4.42
CA ASP A 260 -14.04 4.49 -3.21
C ASP A 260 -13.16 3.71 -2.20
N PRO A 261 -11.82 3.74 -2.36
CA PRO A 261 -10.91 3.08 -1.42
C PRO A 261 -11.01 3.60 0.01
N VAL A 262 -11.50 4.83 0.22
CA VAL A 262 -11.69 5.39 1.57
C VAL A 262 -12.88 4.71 2.24
N GLU A 263 -14.02 4.64 1.55
CA GLU A 263 -15.19 3.93 2.06
C GLU A 263 -14.90 2.45 2.32
N LEU A 264 -14.15 1.80 1.41
CA LEU A 264 -13.72 0.42 1.55
C LEU A 264 -12.93 0.22 2.85
N LEU A 265 -11.87 0.99 3.07
CA LEU A 265 -11.03 0.88 4.28
C LEU A 265 -11.84 1.15 5.56
N MET A 266 -12.79 2.07 5.51
CA MET A 266 -13.67 2.36 6.64
C MET A 266 -14.68 1.22 6.92
N LYS A 267 -15.05 0.41 5.93
CA LYS A 267 -15.91 -0.78 6.10
C LYS A 267 -15.16 -2.01 6.65
N VAL A 268 -13.88 -2.18 6.31
CA VAL A 268 -13.05 -3.33 6.70
C VAL A 268 -12.95 -3.48 8.23
N GLN A 269 -13.53 -4.53 8.82
CA GLN A 269 -13.33 -4.81 10.25
C GLN A 269 -12.03 -5.59 10.42
N LEU A 270 -11.21 -5.22 11.40
CA LEU A 270 -9.94 -5.89 11.68
C LEU A 270 -10.11 -6.86 12.84
N GLY A 271 -9.65 -8.10 12.65
CA GLY A 271 -9.67 -9.15 13.68
C GLY A 271 -10.70 -10.26 13.44
N GLY A 272 -10.47 -11.42 14.06
CA GLY A 272 -11.20 -12.66 13.81
C GLY A 272 -10.25 -13.84 13.68
N GLY A 273 -10.78 -15.04 13.40
CA GLY A 273 -9.97 -16.15 12.90
C GLY A 273 -9.67 -15.98 11.40
N THR A 274 -8.77 -16.78 10.84
CA THR A 274 -8.39 -16.72 9.43
C THR A 274 -8.78 -18.02 8.71
N ASP A 275 -9.66 -17.96 7.72
CA ASP A 275 -10.01 -19.08 6.82
C ASP A 275 -9.60 -18.77 5.37
N ILE A 276 -8.32 -19.03 5.08
CA ILE A 276 -7.73 -18.74 3.76
C ILE A 276 -8.34 -19.70 2.72
N GLY A 277 -8.47 -20.98 3.06
CA GLY A 277 -9.09 -21.99 2.20
C GLY A 277 -10.52 -21.64 1.78
N GLY A 278 -11.33 -21.12 2.71
CA GLY A 278 -12.68 -20.61 2.45
C GLY A 278 -12.68 -19.46 1.45
N ALA A 279 -11.80 -18.47 1.65
CA ALA A 279 -11.65 -17.32 0.76
C ALA A 279 -11.18 -17.70 -0.65
N VAL A 280 -10.20 -18.60 -0.76
CA VAL A 280 -9.71 -19.10 -2.07
C VAL A 280 -10.80 -19.86 -2.82
N ARG A 281 -11.62 -20.65 -2.11
CA ARG A 281 -12.76 -21.33 -2.73
C ARG A 281 -13.84 -20.35 -3.21
N TYR A 282 -14.11 -19.28 -2.45
CA TYR A 282 -15.02 -18.23 -2.90
C TYR A 282 -14.47 -17.53 -4.15
N GLY A 283 -13.19 -17.13 -4.13
CA GLY A 283 -12.51 -16.53 -5.27
C GLY A 283 -12.52 -17.41 -6.51
N ALA A 284 -12.34 -18.73 -6.35
CA ALA A 284 -12.45 -19.69 -7.43
C ALA A 284 -13.84 -19.68 -8.10
N GLY A 285 -14.91 -19.43 -7.33
CA GLY A 285 -16.28 -19.29 -7.84
C GLY A 285 -16.54 -18.02 -8.66
N LEU A 286 -15.70 -16.99 -8.53
CA LEU A 286 -15.80 -15.74 -9.31
C LEU A 286 -15.12 -15.83 -10.68
N ILE A 287 -14.31 -16.87 -10.92
CA ILE A 287 -13.54 -17.02 -12.16
C ILE A 287 -14.47 -17.41 -13.30
N GLU A 288 -14.54 -16.57 -14.33
CA GLU A 288 -15.28 -16.86 -15.57
C GLU A 288 -14.37 -17.57 -16.59
N GLN A 289 -13.10 -17.13 -16.68
CA GLN A 289 -12.12 -17.67 -17.63
C GLN A 289 -10.80 -18.00 -16.95
N PRO A 290 -10.57 -19.27 -16.53
CA PRO A 290 -9.38 -19.66 -15.74
C PRO A 290 -8.05 -19.23 -16.37
N ARG A 291 -7.88 -19.40 -17.69
CA ARG A 291 -6.64 -19.04 -18.39
C ARG A 291 -6.37 -17.54 -18.48
N ARG A 292 -7.34 -16.69 -18.12
CA ARG A 292 -7.24 -15.23 -18.05
C ARG A 292 -7.55 -14.71 -16.64
N ALA A 293 -7.41 -15.56 -15.63
CA ALA A 293 -7.62 -15.18 -14.25
C ALA A 293 -6.28 -15.16 -13.50
N ILE A 294 -6.12 -14.14 -12.67
CA ILE A 294 -5.06 -14.00 -11.69
C ILE A 294 -5.73 -13.97 -10.32
N VAL A 295 -5.37 -14.89 -9.43
CA VAL A 295 -5.81 -14.91 -8.04
C VAL A 295 -4.61 -14.57 -7.17
N ALA A 296 -4.63 -13.41 -6.51
CA ALA A 296 -3.59 -13.01 -5.57
C ALA A 296 -4.09 -13.16 -4.14
N ILE A 297 -3.44 -14.02 -3.37
CA ILE A 297 -3.71 -14.27 -1.96
C ILE A 297 -2.74 -13.42 -1.15
N ILE A 298 -3.26 -12.44 -0.42
CA ILE A 298 -2.50 -11.50 0.39
C ILE A 298 -2.79 -11.82 1.85
N SER A 299 -1.89 -12.60 2.46
CA SER A 299 -2.01 -13.14 3.81
C SER A 299 -0.62 -13.46 4.36
N ASP A 300 -0.50 -13.59 5.68
CA ASP A 300 0.66 -14.17 6.34
C ASP A 300 0.68 -15.72 6.25
N PHE A 301 -0.31 -16.32 5.59
CA PHE A 301 -0.44 -17.76 5.35
C PHE A 301 -0.59 -18.63 6.61
N TYR A 302 -0.87 -18.01 7.77
CA TYR A 302 -1.26 -18.76 8.96
C TYR A 302 -2.72 -19.19 8.85
N GLU A 303 -2.92 -20.37 8.26
CA GLU A 303 -4.26 -20.95 8.07
C GLU A 303 -4.88 -21.36 9.41
N GLY A 304 -6.01 -20.73 9.77
CA GLY A 304 -6.87 -21.14 10.89
C GLY A 304 -7.93 -22.16 10.49
N GLY A 305 -8.18 -22.33 9.19
CA GLY A 305 -9.08 -23.31 8.61
C GLY A 305 -8.41 -24.63 8.21
N SER A 306 -8.88 -25.24 7.11
CA SER A 306 -8.33 -26.51 6.63
C SER A 306 -7.20 -26.30 5.62
N SER A 307 -5.95 -26.55 6.02
CA SER A 307 -4.80 -26.49 5.13
C SER A 307 -4.93 -27.42 3.91
N SER A 308 -5.58 -28.58 4.08
CA SER A 308 -5.82 -29.52 2.98
C SER A 308 -6.81 -28.99 1.96
N LEU A 309 -7.83 -28.22 2.40
CA LEU A 309 -8.75 -27.53 1.50
C LEU A 309 -8.01 -26.49 0.67
N LEU A 310 -7.23 -25.62 1.34
CA LEU A 310 -6.45 -24.57 0.69
C LEU A 310 -5.53 -25.13 -0.40
N ILE A 311 -4.70 -26.11 -0.07
CA ILE A 311 -3.74 -26.72 -1.01
C ILE A 311 -4.46 -27.36 -2.19
N ARG A 312 -5.60 -28.04 -1.95
CA ARG A 312 -6.39 -28.68 -3.00
C ARG A 312 -6.98 -27.64 -3.95
N THR A 313 -7.62 -26.60 -3.43
CA THR A 313 -8.24 -25.57 -4.26
C THR A 313 -7.20 -24.78 -5.07
N VAL A 314 -6.03 -24.47 -4.48
CA VAL A 314 -4.94 -23.82 -5.22
C VAL A 314 -4.43 -24.73 -6.35
N ARG A 315 -4.25 -26.03 -6.10
CA ARG A 315 -3.88 -27.00 -7.14
C ARG A 315 -4.89 -27.00 -8.28
N GLU A 316 -6.18 -27.08 -7.97
CA GLU A 316 -7.27 -27.07 -8.96
C GLU A 316 -7.24 -25.81 -9.83
N LEU A 317 -7.02 -24.64 -9.21
CA LEU A 317 -6.89 -23.37 -9.93
C LEU A 317 -5.70 -23.37 -10.91
N VAL A 318 -4.53 -23.81 -10.44
CA VAL A 318 -3.31 -23.88 -11.25
C VAL A 318 -3.48 -24.86 -12.41
N GLU A 319 -4.05 -26.04 -12.17
CA GLU A 319 -4.31 -27.06 -13.19
C GLU A 319 -5.27 -26.57 -14.29
N GLN A 320 -6.23 -25.70 -13.94
CA GLN A 320 -7.13 -25.05 -14.90
C GLN A 320 -6.47 -23.93 -15.71
N GLY A 321 -5.26 -23.51 -15.34
CA GLY A 321 -4.47 -22.48 -16.00
C GLY A 321 -4.58 -21.08 -15.39
N THR A 322 -5.25 -20.96 -14.23
CA THR A 322 -5.29 -19.72 -13.44
C THR A 322 -3.91 -19.41 -12.88
N LYS A 323 -3.52 -18.13 -12.88
CA LYS A 323 -2.28 -17.68 -12.24
C LYS A 323 -2.56 -17.42 -10.77
N VAL A 324 -2.06 -18.27 -9.89
CA VAL A 324 -2.18 -18.07 -8.44
C VAL A 324 -0.89 -17.46 -7.91
N LEU A 325 -1.02 -16.32 -7.24
CA LEU A 325 0.05 -15.60 -6.56
C LEU A 325 -0.21 -15.66 -5.06
N GLY A 326 0.80 -16.05 -4.29
CA GLY A 326 0.80 -15.90 -2.83
C GLY A 326 1.74 -14.79 -2.43
N LEU A 327 1.16 -13.70 -1.92
CA LEU A 327 1.87 -12.50 -1.50
C LEU A 327 1.94 -12.45 0.02
N ALA A 328 3.13 -12.70 0.55
CA ALA A 328 3.39 -12.57 1.97
C ALA A 328 3.45 -11.08 2.36
N ALA A 329 2.88 -10.75 3.51
CA ALA A 329 3.08 -9.44 4.12
C ALA A 329 4.58 -9.20 4.40
N LEU A 330 5.02 -7.97 4.10
CA LEU A 330 6.33 -7.45 4.48
C LEU A 330 6.17 -6.73 5.82
N ASP A 331 7.04 -7.01 6.78
CA ASP A 331 7.10 -6.23 8.02
C ASP A 331 7.71 -4.82 7.78
N SER A 332 7.71 -3.96 8.79
CA SER A 332 8.30 -2.61 8.74
C SER A 332 9.82 -2.60 8.50
N GLN A 333 10.46 -3.78 8.50
CA GLN A 333 11.87 -4.02 8.19
C GLN A 333 12.06 -4.80 6.88
N ALA A 334 11.00 -4.95 6.06
CA ALA A 334 10.96 -5.71 4.83
C ALA A 334 11.36 -7.21 4.95
N ASN A 335 11.28 -7.80 6.15
CA ASN A 335 11.40 -9.24 6.29
C ASN A 335 10.06 -9.91 6.01
N PRO A 336 10.06 -11.01 5.24
CA PRO A 336 8.84 -11.77 5.02
C PRO A 336 8.41 -12.47 6.31
N ALA A 337 7.30 -12.03 6.90
CA ALA A 337 6.68 -12.65 8.08
C ALA A 337 5.47 -13.47 7.63
N TYR A 338 5.69 -14.76 7.31
CA TYR A 338 4.65 -15.68 6.87
C TYR A 338 4.97 -17.14 7.21
N ASP A 339 3.96 -18.01 7.21
CA ASP A 339 4.14 -19.46 7.35
C ASP A 339 4.89 -20.03 6.13
N ARG A 340 6.19 -20.26 6.30
CA ARG A 340 7.08 -20.79 5.26
C ARG A 340 6.73 -22.22 4.85
N ASP A 341 6.20 -23.04 5.76
CA ASP A 341 5.81 -24.42 5.42
C ASP A 341 4.57 -24.40 4.52
N MET A 342 3.56 -23.60 4.89
CA MET A 342 2.39 -23.40 4.05
C MET A 342 2.77 -22.81 2.69
N GLY A 343 3.59 -21.75 2.68
CA GLY A 343 4.07 -21.15 1.45
C GLY A 343 4.79 -22.15 0.54
N GLN A 344 5.66 -22.99 1.10
CA GLN A 344 6.34 -24.03 0.31
C GLN A 344 5.37 -25.07 -0.25
N ARG A 345 4.35 -25.48 0.51
CA ARG A 345 3.31 -26.40 0.03
C ARG A 345 2.50 -25.80 -1.12
N LEU A 346 2.18 -24.51 -1.05
CA LEU A 346 1.51 -23.78 -2.13
C LEU A 346 2.41 -23.66 -3.37
N ALA A 347 3.70 -23.37 -3.19
CA ALA A 347 4.67 -23.35 -4.27
C ALA A 347 4.79 -24.72 -4.97
N ASN A 348 4.78 -25.81 -4.19
CA ASN A 348 4.86 -27.17 -4.72
C ASN A 348 3.65 -27.56 -5.58
N VAL A 349 2.50 -26.90 -5.41
CA VAL A 349 1.32 -27.10 -6.27
C VAL A 349 1.23 -26.08 -7.41
N GLY A 350 2.25 -25.24 -7.57
CA GLY A 350 2.43 -24.35 -8.72
C GLY A 350 1.95 -22.90 -8.52
N ALA A 351 1.63 -22.49 -7.29
CA ALA A 351 1.44 -21.08 -6.98
C ALA A 351 2.79 -20.34 -6.98
N ALA A 352 2.82 -19.11 -7.48
CA ALA A 352 4.01 -18.26 -7.36
C ALA A 352 3.98 -17.56 -6.01
N MET A 353 4.88 -17.96 -5.12
CA MET A 353 5.01 -17.37 -3.78
C MET A 353 6.10 -16.31 -3.77
N GLY A 354 5.84 -15.18 -3.12
CA GLY A 354 6.84 -14.14 -2.93
C GLY A 354 6.34 -13.04 -2.01
N ALA A 355 7.23 -12.13 -1.65
CA ALA A 355 6.84 -10.82 -1.17
C ALA A 355 6.95 -9.89 -2.38
N MET A 356 5.83 -9.31 -2.82
CA MET A 356 5.81 -8.32 -3.89
C MET A 356 5.24 -7.04 -3.33
N THR A 357 5.90 -5.93 -3.65
CA THR A 357 5.32 -4.61 -3.48
C THR A 357 4.09 -4.45 -4.40
N PRO A 358 3.15 -3.56 -4.05
CA PRO A 358 2.02 -3.22 -4.91
C PRO A 358 2.38 -2.87 -6.36
N GLY A 359 3.50 -2.17 -6.57
CA GLY A 359 4.01 -1.82 -7.90
C GLY A 359 4.49 -3.05 -8.68
N GLU A 360 5.14 -4.00 -8.03
CA GLU A 360 5.56 -5.27 -8.65
C GLU A 360 4.36 -6.16 -9.01
N LEU A 361 3.31 -6.19 -8.18
CA LEU A 361 2.06 -6.86 -8.53
C LEU A 361 1.43 -6.24 -9.78
N ALA A 362 1.36 -4.91 -9.85
CA ALA A 362 0.84 -4.22 -11.03
C ALA A 362 1.67 -4.50 -12.29
N ALA A 363 3.00 -4.55 -12.16
CA ALA A 363 3.92 -4.92 -13.24
C ALA A 363 3.69 -6.37 -13.71
N PHE A 364 3.51 -7.30 -12.78
CA PHE A 364 3.20 -8.70 -13.10
C PHE A 364 1.88 -8.81 -13.86
N VAL A 365 0.81 -8.15 -13.38
CA VAL A 365 -0.48 -8.13 -14.07
C VAL A 365 -0.33 -7.54 -15.47
N ALA A 366 0.39 -6.42 -15.62
CA ALA A 366 0.64 -5.81 -16.92
C ALA A 366 1.36 -6.76 -17.89
N GLU A 367 2.36 -7.50 -17.42
CA GLU A 367 3.07 -8.49 -18.22
C GLU A 367 2.15 -9.62 -18.69
N GLN A 368 1.31 -10.17 -17.81
CA GLN A 368 0.36 -11.22 -18.17
C GLN A 368 -0.70 -10.71 -19.15
N VAL A 369 -1.18 -9.47 -18.98
CA VAL A 369 -2.14 -8.82 -19.89
C VAL A 369 -1.54 -8.53 -21.27
N ALA A 370 -0.21 -8.33 -21.34
CA ALA A 370 0.52 -8.08 -22.57
C ALA A 370 0.85 -9.34 -23.38
N ARG A 371 1.06 -10.48 -22.72
CA ARG A 371 1.27 -11.81 -23.33
C ARG A 371 -0.01 -12.31 -24.02
#